data_AF-A0A8D5U479-F1
#
_entry.id   AF-A0A8D5U479-F1
#
_cell.length_a   1.000
_cell.length_b   1.000
_cell.length_c   1.000
_cell.angle_alpha   90.00
_cell.angle_beta   90.00
_cell.angle_gamma   90.00
#
_symmetry.space_group_name_H-M   'P 1'
#
loop_
_entity.id
_entity.type
_entity.pdbx_description
1 polymer ?
#
loop_
_entity_poly.entity_id
_entity_poly.type
_entity_poly.pdbx_seq_one_letter_code
_entity_poly.pdbx_strand_id
1 'polypeptide(L)'
;MRLLSKLILIYLVIELAIFLGVSAVPSNSPSTFQQYNSLESSVQNTTYLGKVLTIFPHNLLIATIDFIPIIGIAFFGMSIADTGYVVSVVSTHYGIPGILAGISLLLLPHSAVELPSYAIAVGAGTYMVIRWRDWKRSLLTYIVVPVELFFAALIESSLFYLPDPFIMWLASIPVLIGIYFLYQKIQKYADKISMPASTQVGYWDFGRSQPYYNQFYSLYKESWNRGAAYEAEGQIQPAIDSYWSGILYLLDAIAVKLGLPYISKEDLYRVVQVVSNYYPNVSTLFNKVQADFQVSRDPLIISDLKSLAMMLENAYFNPTIRP
;
A
#
# COMPACT_ATOMS: atom_id res chain seq x y z
N MET A 1 -7.23 1.96 -0.62
CA MET A 1 -6.01 1.48 0.06
C MET A 1 -5.40 0.31 -0.71
N ARG A 2 -4.09 0.35 -1.00
CA ARG A 2 -3.36 -0.72 -1.71
C ARG A 2 -3.34 -2.00 -0.86
N LEU A 3 -3.21 -3.16 -1.50
CA LEU A 3 -3.13 -4.45 -0.78
C LEU A 3 -2.00 -4.45 0.27
N LEU A 4 -0.81 -3.98 -0.11
CA LEU A 4 0.32 -3.87 0.82
C LEU A 4 -0.02 -3.02 2.04
N SER A 5 -0.62 -1.84 1.85
CA SER A 5 -1.08 -1.00 2.97
C SER A 5 -2.13 -1.68 3.85
N LYS A 6 -3.02 -2.51 3.27
CA LYS A 6 -3.98 -3.30 4.04
C LYS A 6 -3.27 -4.35 4.89
N LEU A 7 -2.28 -5.05 4.33
CA LEU A 7 -1.49 -6.04 5.07
C LEU A 7 -0.75 -5.39 6.23
N ILE A 8 -0.10 -4.25 6.01
CA ILE A 8 0.60 -3.49 7.06
C ILE A 8 -0.37 -3.15 8.20
N LEU A 9 -1.56 -2.62 7.87
CA LEU A 9 -2.55 -2.28 8.90
C LEU A 9 -3.06 -3.52 9.66
N ILE A 10 -3.29 -4.64 8.95
CA ILE A 10 -3.71 -5.90 9.59
C ILE A 10 -2.65 -6.39 10.56
N TYR A 11 -1.38 -6.41 10.14
CA TYR A 11 -0.29 -6.86 11.01
C TYR A 11 -0.06 -5.92 12.19
N LEU A 12 -0.21 -4.61 12.01
CA LEU A 12 -0.15 -3.66 13.13
C LEU A 12 -1.24 -3.95 14.17
N VAL A 13 -2.46 -4.27 13.74
CA VAL A 13 -3.54 -4.64 14.69
C VAL A 13 -3.23 -5.97 15.39
N ILE A 14 -2.71 -6.96 14.66
CA ILE A 14 -2.30 -8.26 15.22
C ILE A 14 -1.17 -8.09 16.24
N GLU A 15 -0.16 -7.28 15.91
CA GLU A 15 0.96 -6.93 16.80
C GLU A 15 0.47 -6.36 18.12
N LEU A 16 -0.38 -5.34 18.06
CA LEU A 16 -0.94 -4.70 19.26
C LEU A 16 -1.76 -5.70 20.09
N ALA A 17 -2.53 -6.58 19.44
CA ALA A 17 -3.31 -7.60 20.13
C ALA A 17 -2.43 -8.64 20.82
N ILE A 18 -1.37 -9.14 20.16
CA ILE A 18 -0.44 -10.10 20.75
C ILE A 18 0.32 -9.44 21.90
N PHE A 19 0.91 -8.26 21.67
CA PHE A 19 1.70 -7.55 22.66
C PHE A 19 0.89 -7.28 23.94
N LEU A 20 -0.29 -6.67 23.81
CA LEU A 20 -1.15 -6.37 24.96
C LEU A 20 -1.72 -7.64 25.60
N GLY A 21 -2.08 -8.64 24.79
CA GLY A 21 -2.61 -9.91 25.26
C GLY A 21 -1.62 -10.67 26.13
N VAL A 22 -0.35 -10.78 25.69
CA VAL A 22 0.71 -11.44 26.46
C VAL A 22 1.12 -10.60 27.67
N SER A 23 1.27 -9.29 27.50
CA SER A 23 1.61 -8.37 28.62
C SER A 23 0.57 -8.41 29.73
N ALA A 24 -0.71 -8.66 29.42
CA ALA A 24 -1.79 -8.68 30.39
C ALA A 24 -1.76 -9.88 31.34
N VAL A 25 -1.10 -10.99 30.98
CA VAL A 25 -1.06 -12.22 31.78
C VAL A 25 0.12 -12.15 32.75
N PRO A 26 -0.09 -12.06 34.08
CA PRO A 26 1.02 -11.95 35.05
C PRO A 26 1.95 -13.16 34.98
N SER A 27 3.26 -12.90 34.93
CA SER A 27 4.28 -13.94 34.79
C SER A 27 5.39 -13.76 35.83
N ASN A 28 5.69 -14.82 36.58
CA ASN A 28 6.75 -14.83 37.58
C ASN A 28 7.94 -15.65 37.08
N SER A 29 8.92 -14.98 36.46
CA SER A 29 10.15 -15.61 35.97
C SER A 29 11.38 -14.86 36.49
N PRO A 30 11.98 -15.29 37.61
CA PRO A 30 13.18 -14.65 38.17
C PRO A 30 14.36 -14.63 37.19
N SER A 31 14.52 -15.67 36.37
CA SER A 31 15.59 -15.74 35.38
C SER A 31 15.42 -14.71 34.28
N THR A 32 14.22 -14.53 33.74
CA THR A 32 13.93 -13.51 32.71
C THR A 32 14.10 -12.11 33.28
N PHE A 33 13.66 -11.88 34.53
CA PHE A 33 13.85 -10.59 35.19
C PHE A 33 15.34 -10.25 35.40
N GLN A 34 16.16 -11.23 35.80
CA GLN A 34 17.61 -11.04 35.92
C GLN A 34 18.29 -10.76 34.57
N GLN A 35 17.86 -11.45 33.51
CA GLN A 35 18.34 -11.18 32.14
C GLN A 35 18.00 -9.75 31.70
N TYR A 36 16.76 -9.31 31.93
CA TYR A 36 16.34 -7.94 31.67
C TYR A 36 17.23 -6.92 32.41
N ASN A 37 17.39 -7.05 33.73
CA ASN A 37 18.21 -6.11 34.51
C ASN A 37 19.68 -6.09 34.06
N SER A 38 20.23 -7.24 33.68
CA SER A 38 21.61 -7.35 33.19
C SER A 38 21.77 -6.62 31.84
N LEU A 39 20.80 -6.80 30.94
CA LEU A 39 20.79 -6.13 29.64
C LEU A 39 20.58 -4.62 29.79
N GLU A 40 19.60 -4.22 30.59
CA GLU A 40 19.31 -2.81 30.87
C GLU A 40 20.54 -2.11 31.46
N SER A 41 21.18 -2.71 32.48
CA SER A 41 22.39 -2.17 33.08
C SER A 41 23.53 -2.04 32.06
N SER A 42 23.69 -3.03 31.17
CA SER A 42 24.69 -2.98 30.11
C SER A 42 24.42 -1.82 29.15
N VAL A 43 23.16 -1.61 28.73
CA VAL A 43 22.78 -0.54 27.80
C VAL A 43 22.90 0.83 28.46
N GLN A 44 22.41 0.99 29.69
CA GLN A 44 22.44 2.25 30.44
C GLN A 44 23.87 2.81 30.56
N ASN A 45 24.86 1.93 30.75
CA ASN A 45 26.26 2.29 30.94
C ASN A 45 27.03 2.62 29.64
N THR A 46 26.40 2.56 28.48
CA THR A 46 27.03 2.96 27.20
C THR A 46 26.79 4.43 26.86
N THR A 47 27.58 4.98 25.94
CA THR A 47 27.35 6.34 25.40
C THR A 47 26.02 6.42 24.65
N TYR A 48 25.48 7.62 24.39
CA TYR A 48 24.25 7.78 23.60
C TYR A 48 24.32 7.03 22.26
N LEU A 49 25.39 7.18 21.49
CA LEU A 49 25.57 6.42 20.24
C LEU A 49 25.77 4.92 20.49
N GLY A 50 26.38 4.53 21.61
CA GLY A 50 26.47 3.12 22.02
C GLY A 50 25.09 2.50 22.23
N LYS A 51 24.16 3.24 22.85
CA LYS A 51 22.75 2.81 23.01
C LYS A 51 22.08 2.65 21.65
N VAL A 52 22.19 3.64 20.77
CA VAL A 52 21.62 3.60 19.41
C VAL A 52 22.15 2.38 18.65
N LEU A 53 23.46 2.14 18.67
CA LEU A 53 24.11 1.02 17.98
C LEU A 53 23.87 -0.34 18.64
N THR A 54 23.26 -0.37 19.83
CA THR A 54 22.80 -1.61 20.46
C THR A 54 21.35 -1.89 20.10
N ILE A 55 20.49 -0.88 20.21
CA ILE A 55 19.04 -0.97 19.97
C ILE A 55 18.73 -1.16 18.48
N PHE A 56 19.28 -0.30 17.61
CA PHE A 56 18.95 -0.31 16.19
C PHE A 56 19.26 -1.65 15.50
N PRO A 57 20.48 -2.23 15.61
CA PRO A 57 20.79 -3.49 14.94
C PRO A 57 19.97 -4.67 15.49
N HIS A 58 19.62 -4.65 16.78
CA HIS A 58 18.77 -5.67 17.38
C HIS A 58 17.37 -5.65 16.75
N ASN A 59 16.73 -4.49 16.72
CA ASN A 59 15.40 -4.33 16.12
C ASN A 59 15.43 -4.56 14.61
N LEU A 60 16.49 -4.12 13.92
CA LEU A 60 16.66 -4.37 12.50
C LEU A 60 16.80 -5.85 12.20
N LEU A 61 17.52 -6.62 13.03
CA LEU A 61 17.64 -8.06 12.87
C LEU A 61 16.27 -8.74 12.96
N ILE A 62 15.47 -8.38 13.97
CA ILE A 62 14.10 -8.90 14.16
C ILE A 62 13.26 -8.58 12.92
N ALA A 63 13.21 -7.31 12.52
CA ALA A 63 12.42 -6.89 11.36
C ALA A 63 12.93 -7.50 10.04
N THR A 64 14.24 -7.79 9.92
CA THR A 64 14.79 -8.51 8.76
C THR A 64 14.25 -9.93 8.69
N ILE A 65 14.14 -10.62 9.84
CA ILE A 65 13.56 -11.97 9.89
C ILE A 65 12.06 -11.93 9.61
N ASP A 66 11.34 -10.93 10.15
CA ASP A 66 9.90 -10.71 9.88
C ASP A 66 9.62 -10.48 8.39
N PHE A 67 10.56 -9.87 7.67
CA PHE A 67 10.46 -9.66 6.23
C PHE A 67 10.58 -10.95 5.40
N ILE A 68 11.17 -12.02 5.95
CA ILE A 68 11.34 -13.29 5.22
C ILE A 68 9.95 -13.89 4.96
N PRO A 69 9.57 -14.16 3.69
CA PRO A 69 8.28 -14.76 3.37
C PRO A 69 8.02 -16.05 4.15
N ILE A 70 6.78 -16.20 4.64
CA ILE A 70 6.29 -17.37 5.40
C ILE A 70 6.93 -17.50 6.78
N ILE A 71 8.27 -17.58 6.86
CA ILE A 71 9.02 -17.70 8.12
C ILE A 71 8.81 -16.48 9.00
N GLY A 72 8.85 -15.29 8.41
CA GLY A 72 8.69 -14.03 9.11
C GLY A 72 7.33 -13.85 9.76
N ILE A 73 6.26 -14.48 9.24
CA ILE A 73 4.93 -14.43 9.87
C ILE A 73 4.95 -15.15 11.22
N ALA A 74 5.57 -16.33 11.28
CA ALA A 74 5.70 -17.08 12.52
C ALA A 74 6.66 -16.38 13.49
N PHE A 75 7.80 -15.87 12.98
CA PHE A 75 8.78 -15.17 13.80
C PHE A 75 8.21 -13.88 14.40
N PHE A 76 7.48 -13.09 13.61
CA PHE A 76 6.77 -11.88 14.06
C PHE A 76 5.83 -12.16 15.24
N GLY A 77 5.03 -13.23 15.16
CA GLY A 77 4.16 -13.61 16.27
C GLY A 77 4.94 -13.97 17.54
N MET A 78 6.08 -14.67 17.39
CA MET A 78 6.93 -15.06 18.51
C MET A 78 7.69 -13.87 19.12
N SER A 79 8.28 -13.00 18.30
CA SER A 79 9.07 -11.85 18.77
C SER A 79 8.20 -10.85 19.53
N ILE A 80 7.01 -10.54 19.02
CA ILE A 80 6.06 -9.65 19.70
C ILE A 80 5.52 -10.27 20.99
N ALA A 81 5.29 -11.59 21.00
CA ALA A 81 4.91 -12.31 22.21
C ALA A 81 6.05 -12.30 23.26
N ASP A 82 7.30 -12.47 22.84
CA ASP A 82 8.45 -12.44 23.75
C ASP A 82 8.64 -11.06 24.39
N THR A 83 8.50 -9.98 23.60
CA THR A 83 8.50 -8.62 24.13
C THR A 83 7.38 -8.40 25.14
N GLY A 84 6.15 -8.83 24.81
CA GLY A 84 5.02 -8.76 25.75
C GLY A 84 5.23 -9.60 27.01
N TYR A 85 5.91 -10.74 26.90
CA TYR A 85 6.26 -11.60 28.02
C TYR A 85 7.28 -10.94 28.94
N VAL A 86 8.32 -10.30 28.40
CA VAL A 86 9.28 -9.52 29.19
C VAL A 86 8.58 -8.39 29.94
N VAL A 87 7.67 -7.67 29.28
CA VAL A 87 6.85 -6.61 29.93
C VAL A 87 5.99 -7.20 31.05
N SER A 88 5.36 -8.35 30.83
CA SER A 88 4.60 -9.06 31.87
C SER A 88 5.48 -9.42 33.08
N VAL A 89 6.67 -9.97 32.87
CA VAL A 89 7.59 -10.36 33.95
C VAL A 89 8.03 -9.14 34.75
N VAL A 90 8.47 -8.08 34.08
CA VAL A 90 8.96 -6.86 34.72
C VAL A 90 7.84 -6.15 35.50
N SER A 91 6.67 -5.99 34.88
CA SER A 91 5.51 -5.35 35.52
C SER A 91 5.01 -6.14 36.73
N THR A 92 4.95 -7.48 36.63
CA THR A 92 4.58 -8.36 37.74
C THR A 92 5.55 -8.21 38.91
N HIS A 93 6.86 -8.13 38.64
CA HIS A 93 7.87 -7.91 39.69
C HIS A 93 7.66 -6.58 40.45
N TYR A 94 7.30 -5.51 39.73
CA TYR A 94 7.02 -4.20 40.33
C TYR A 94 5.59 -4.05 40.86
N GLY A 95 4.75 -5.09 40.82
CA GLY A 95 3.36 -5.03 41.27
C GLY A 95 2.45 -4.16 40.39
N ILE A 96 2.85 -3.92 39.13
CA ILE A 96 2.09 -3.14 38.15
C ILE A 96 1.29 -4.11 37.27
N PRO A 97 -0.02 -3.89 37.03
CA PRO A 97 -0.77 -4.68 36.07
C PRO A 97 -0.12 -4.61 34.68
N GLY A 98 0.25 -5.75 34.10
CA GLY A 98 1.05 -5.76 32.88
C GLY A 98 0.36 -5.17 31.65
N ILE A 99 -0.97 -5.19 31.59
CA ILE A 99 -1.72 -4.45 30.55
C ILE A 99 -1.51 -2.94 30.64
N LEU A 100 -1.41 -2.38 31.86
CA LEU A 100 -1.15 -0.96 32.06
C LEU A 100 0.28 -0.62 31.67
N ALA A 101 1.24 -1.46 32.07
CA ALA A 101 2.63 -1.32 31.63
C ALA A 101 2.76 -1.37 30.10
N GLY A 102 2.07 -2.31 29.45
CA GLY A 102 2.01 -2.41 27.99
C GLY A 102 1.45 -1.15 27.34
N ILE A 103 0.29 -0.65 27.80
CA ILE A 103 -0.29 0.60 27.27
C ILE A 103 0.65 1.79 27.49
N SER A 104 1.28 1.90 28.67
CA SER A 104 2.24 2.96 28.96
C SER A 104 3.42 2.93 27.99
N LEU A 105 3.95 1.75 27.66
CA LEU A 105 5.02 1.60 26.65
C LEU A 105 4.55 2.01 25.26
N LEU A 106 3.35 1.60 24.83
CA LEU A 106 2.80 1.99 23.52
C LEU A 106 2.62 3.51 23.36
N LEU A 107 2.44 4.23 24.47
CA LEU A 107 2.32 5.70 24.47
C LEU A 107 3.67 6.41 24.45
N LEU A 108 4.79 5.69 24.60
CA LEU A 108 6.11 6.28 24.51
C LEU A 108 6.46 6.64 23.05
N PRO A 109 7.19 7.74 22.82
CA PRO A 109 7.41 8.24 21.47
C PRO A 109 8.20 7.28 20.57
N HIS A 110 9.17 6.53 21.14
CA HIS A 110 9.93 5.54 20.37
C HIS A 110 9.03 4.39 19.89
N SER A 111 8.11 3.88 20.73
CA SER A 111 7.20 2.79 20.37
C SER A 111 6.30 3.14 19.20
N ALA A 112 5.81 4.39 19.14
CA ALA A 112 4.99 4.86 18.03
C ALA A 112 5.73 4.90 16.69
N VAL A 113 7.05 5.10 16.71
CA VAL A 113 7.93 5.06 15.53
C VAL A 113 8.40 3.64 15.24
N GLU A 114 8.63 2.83 16.27
CA GLU A 114 9.22 1.50 16.12
C GLU A 114 8.22 0.46 15.60
N LEU A 115 7.08 0.31 16.28
CA LEU A 115 6.13 -0.79 16.05
C LEU A 115 5.65 -0.89 14.60
N PRO A 116 5.32 0.23 13.89
CA PRO A 116 4.93 0.13 12.49
C PRO A 116 6.00 -0.52 11.61
N SER A 117 7.28 -0.48 11.98
CA SER A 117 8.38 -1.13 11.24
C SER A 117 8.20 -2.64 11.14
N TYR A 118 7.79 -3.31 12.22
CA TYR A 118 7.60 -4.76 12.24
C TYR A 118 6.40 -5.13 11.35
N ALA A 119 5.28 -4.42 11.49
CA ALA A 119 4.12 -4.55 10.62
C ALA A 119 4.44 -4.29 9.13
N ILE A 120 5.30 -3.30 8.84
CA ILE A 120 5.79 -3.01 7.48
C ILE A 120 6.62 -4.18 6.95
N ALA A 121 7.55 -4.71 7.75
CA ALA A 121 8.42 -5.82 7.38
C ALA A 121 7.61 -7.08 7.04
N VAL A 122 6.79 -7.58 7.97
CA VAL A 122 5.98 -8.78 7.76
C VAL A 122 4.90 -8.57 6.69
N GLY A 123 4.34 -7.36 6.58
CA GLY A 123 3.40 -6.99 5.53
C GLY A 123 4.04 -7.04 4.14
N ALA A 124 5.27 -6.53 3.99
CA ALA A 124 6.02 -6.58 2.74
C ALA A 124 6.47 -8.01 2.40
N GLY A 125 6.93 -8.80 3.38
CA GLY A 125 7.25 -10.22 3.20
C GLY A 125 6.03 -11.05 2.76
N THR A 126 4.88 -10.83 3.40
CA THR A 126 3.61 -11.47 3.04
C THR A 126 3.13 -11.07 1.64
N TYR A 127 3.26 -9.78 1.30
CA TYR A 127 2.93 -9.30 -0.06
C TYR A 127 3.78 -10.01 -1.12
N MET A 128 5.04 -10.30 -0.84
CA MET A 128 5.93 -11.02 -1.76
C MET A 128 5.43 -12.44 -2.04
N VAL A 129 4.73 -13.09 -1.11
CA VAL A 129 4.07 -14.39 -1.34
C VAL A 129 2.82 -14.23 -2.20
N ILE A 130 1.93 -13.30 -1.81
CA ILE A 130 0.61 -13.13 -2.46
C ILE A 130 0.76 -12.58 -3.89
N ARG A 131 1.71 -11.68 -4.10
CA ARG A 131 1.99 -11.00 -5.38
C ARG A 131 3.45 -11.21 -5.77
N TRP A 132 3.88 -12.47 -5.89
CA TRP A 132 5.28 -12.84 -6.20
C TRP A 132 5.87 -12.17 -7.44
N ARG A 133 5.06 -11.84 -8.45
CA ARG A 133 5.50 -11.12 -9.66
C ARG A 133 5.83 -9.64 -9.42
N ASP A 134 5.41 -9.09 -8.28
CA ASP A 134 5.63 -7.72 -7.81
C ASP A 134 6.55 -7.68 -6.56
N TRP A 135 7.50 -8.61 -6.47
CA TRP A 135 8.46 -8.69 -5.37
C TRP A 135 9.31 -7.42 -5.20
N LYS A 136 9.56 -6.70 -6.30
CA LYS A 136 10.31 -5.43 -6.28
C LYS A 136 9.64 -4.39 -5.38
N ARG A 137 8.31 -4.32 -5.37
CA ARG A 137 7.57 -3.44 -4.46
C ARG A 137 7.81 -3.81 -3.00
N SER A 138 7.84 -5.10 -2.67
CA SER A 138 8.14 -5.55 -1.31
C SER A 138 9.53 -5.10 -0.87
N LEU A 139 10.56 -5.34 -1.69
CA LEU A 139 11.92 -4.91 -1.36
C LEU A 139 12.07 -3.40 -1.26
N LEU A 140 11.43 -2.65 -2.16
CA LEU A 140 11.44 -1.19 -2.10
C LEU A 140 10.77 -0.70 -0.80
N THR A 141 9.68 -1.35 -0.39
CA THR A 141 8.99 -1.02 0.87
C THR A 141 9.84 -1.33 2.08
N TYR A 142 10.63 -2.40 2.04
CA TYR A 142 11.54 -2.78 3.12
C TYR A 142 12.57 -1.68 3.45
N ILE A 143 12.93 -0.80 2.50
CA ILE A 143 13.83 0.35 2.75
C ILE A 143 13.30 1.29 3.84
N VAL A 144 11.98 1.34 4.06
CA VAL A 144 11.38 2.16 5.13
C VAL A 144 11.80 1.66 6.52
N VAL A 145 11.87 0.33 6.69
CA VAL A 145 12.13 -0.34 7.98
C VAL A 145 13.45 0.12 8.63
N PRO A 146 14.64 0.03 7.99
CA PRO A 146 15.87 0.48 8.62
C PRO A 146 15.90 2.00 8.89
N VAL A 147 15.21 2.81 8.09
CA VAL A 147 15.14 4.26 8.33
C VAL A 147 14.31 4.55 9.58
N GLU A 148 13.14 3.92 9.67
CA GLU A 148 12.21 4.07 10.79
C GLU A 148 12.80 3.55 12.10
N LEU A 149 13.37 2.34 12.10
CA LEU A 149 14.03 1.77 13.28
C LEU A 149 15.25 2.58 13.74
N PHE A 150 15.99 3.21 12.83
CA PHE A 150 17.11 4.06 13.21
C PHE A 150 16.63 5.30 13.97
N PHE A 151 15.55 5.94 13.52
CA PHE A 151 14.97 7.05 14.25
C PHE A 151 14.33 6.63 15.57
N ALA A 152 13.66 5.46 15.62
CA ALA A 152 13.15 4.90 16.86
C ALA A 152 14.29 4.73 17.88
N ALA A 153 15.42 4.14 17.48
CA ALA A 153 16.57 3.94 18.37
C ALA A 153 17.21 5.26 18.83
N LEU A 154 17.25 6.29 17.99
CA LEU A 154 17.68 7.65 18.39
C LEU A 154 16.74 8.21 19.47
N ILE A 155 15.44 8.10 19.25
CA ILE A 155 14.42 8.59 20.19
C ILE A 155 14.51 7.82 21.51
N GLU A 156 14.57 6.50 21.48
CA GLU A 156 14.68 5.66 22.68
C GLU A 156 15.96 5.93 23.47
N SER A 157 17.10 6.04 22.77
CA SER A 157 18.38 6.35 23.40
C SER A 157 18.39 7.70 24.11
N SER A 158 17.58 8.65 23.65
CA SER A 158 17.47 9.98 24.28
C SER A 158 16.68 9.95 25.58
N LEU A 159 15.77 8.98 25.76
CA LEU A 159 14.93 8.87 26.96
C LEU A 159 15.75 8.61 28.23
N PHE A 160 16.96 8.05 28.10
CA PHE A 160 17.90 7.87 29.20
C PHE A 160 18.48 9.19 29.75
N TYR A 161 18.31 10.30 29.04
CA TYR A 161 18.88 11.61 29.39
C TYR A 161 17.80 12.66 29.69
N LEU A 162 16.52 12.31 29.52
CA LEU A 162 15.40 13.23 29.67
C LEU A 162 14.58 12.88 30.92
N PRO A 163 14.19 13.88 31.73
CA PRO A 163 13.38 13.63 32.91
C PRO A 163 11.92 13.28 32.57
N ASP A 164 11.41 13.78 31.43
CA ASP A 164 10.09 13.47 30.90
C ASP A 164 10.22 12.85 29.50
N PRO A 165 9.89 11.56 29.33
CA PRO A 165 10.02 10.89 28.04
C PRO A 165 9.04 11.43 27.00
N PHE A 166 7.92 12.06 27.39
CA PHE A 166 6.91 12.55 26.45
C PHE A 166 7.38 13.78 25.65
N ILE A 167 8.43 14.49 26.09
CA ILE A 167 9.03 15.61 25.34
C ILE A 167 9.48 15.15 23.94
N MET A 168 9.89 13.89 23.80
CA MET A 168 10.34 13.34 22.51
C MET A 168 9.23 13.14 21.49
N TRP A 169 7.95 13.35 21.83
CA TRP A 169 6.90 13.49 20.82
C TRP A 169 7.17 14.64 19.85
N LEU A 170 7.85 15.71 20.29
CA LEU A 170 8.26 16.84 19.42
C LEU A 170 9.20 16.39 18.29
N ALA A 171 10.05 15.39 18.53
CA ALA A 171 10.92 14.81 17.51
C ALA A 171 10.19 13.69 16.73
N SER A 172 9.34 12.91 17.40
CA SER A 172 8.68 11.73 16.82
C SER A 172 7.64 12.10 15.78
N ILE A 173 6.86 13.17 15.98
CA ILE A 173 5.83 13.60 15.02
C ILE A 173 6.45 13.95 13.65
N PRO A 174 7.48 14.81 13.55
CA PRO A 174 8.18 15.06 12.29
C PRO A 174 8.75 13.79 11.64
N VAL A 175 9.28 12.87 12.44
CA VAL A 175 9.81 11.59 11.96
C VAL A 175 8.69 10.74 11.33
N LEU A 176 7.56 10.57 12.00
CA LEU A 176 6.40 9.82 11.48
C LEU A 176 5.86 10.43 10.18
N ILE A 177 5.78 11.77 10.11
CA ILE A 177 5.38 12.48 8.89
C ILE A 177 6.39 12.22 7.76
N GLY A 178 7.69 12.29 8.07
CA GLY A 178 8.78 12.01 7.12
C GLY A 178 8.73 10.59 6.58
N ILE A 179 8.53 9.59 7.46
CA ILE A 179 8.38 8.18 7.11
C ILE A 179 7.15 7.97 6.21
N TYR A 180 6.01 8.59 6.55
CA TYR A 180 4.82 8.53 5.70
C TYR A 180 5.10 9.03 4.28
N PHE A 181 5.76 10.18 4.14
CA PHE A 181 6.12 10.72 2.83
C PHE A 181 7.15 9.84 2.10
N LEU A 182 8.13 9.28 2.81
CA LEU A 182 9.09 8.33 2.26
C LEU A 182 8.38 7.09 1.71
N TYR A 183 7.47 6.51 2.50
CA TYR A 183 6.64 5.38 2.09
C TYR A 183 5.83 5.72 0.83
N GLN A 184 5.14 6.87 0.81
CA GLN A 184 4.37 7.31 -0.37
C GLN A 184 5.25 7.48 -1.61
N LYS A 185 6.46 8.04 -1.46
CA LYS A 185 7.42 8.22 -2.55
C LYS A 185 7.90 6.88 -3.10
N ILE A 186 8.22 5.95 -2.22
CA ILE A 186 8.61 4.57 -2.56
C ILE A 186 7.47 3.86 -3.30
N GLN A 187 6.24 3.99 -2.80
CA GLN A 187 5.07 3.37 -3.42
C GLN A 187 4.79 3.89 -4.83
N LYS A 188 4.92 5.21 -5.04
CA LYS A 188 4.82 5.82 -6.38
C LYS A 188 5.94 5.35 -7.31
N TYR A 189 7.16 5.16 -6.79
CA TYR A 189 8.27 4.65 -7.57
C TYR A 189 8.09 3.17 -7.94
N ALA A 190 7.61 2.35 -7.00
CA ALA A 190 7.30 0.95 -7.23
C ALA A 190 6.21 0.79 -8.32
N ASP A 191 5.20 1.67 -8.37
CA ASP A 191 4.18 1.63 -9.44
C ASP A 191 4.80 1.77 -10.83
N LYS A 192 5.82 2.61 -10.97
CA LYS A 192 6.51 2.81 -12.25
C LYS A 192 7.30 1.58 -12.69
N ILE A 193 7.85 0.80 -11.75
CA ILE A 193 8.70 -0.35 -12.04
C ILE A 193 7.91 -1.66 -12.21
N SER A 194 6.75 -1.75 -11.57
CA SER A 194 6.00 -3.01 -11.43
C SER A 194 5.00 -3.25 -12.56
N MET A 195 4.97 -2.37 -13.57
CA MET A 195 4.19 -2.57 -14.79
C MET A 195 4.82 -3.70 -15.64
N PRO A 196 4.09 -4.78 -15.97
CA PRO A 196 4.61 -5.84 -16.82
C PRO A 196 4.96 -5.30 -18.21
N ALA A 197 6.14 -5.66 -18.72
CA ALA A 197 6.54 -5.41 -20.10
C ALA A 197 5.58 -6.02 -21.15
N SER A 198 4.75 -7.00 -20.78
CA SER A 198 3.69 -7.55 -21.64
C SER A 198 2.37 -6.75 -21.65
N THR A 199 2.28 -5.71 -20.81
CA THR A 199 1.27 -4.64 -20.88
C THR A 199 1.87 -3.32 -21.37
N GLN A 200 3.18 -3.30 -21.64
CA GLN A 200 3.77 -2.31 -22.55
C GLN A 200 3.44 -2.74 -23.98
N VAL A 201 2.22 -2.44 -24.41
CA VAL A 201 2.04 -2.05 -25.81
C VAL A 201 2.92 -0.81 -25.99
N GLY A 202 4.14 -1.02 -26.50
CA GLY A 202 5.16 -0.03 -26.85
C GLY A 202 5.01 1.37 -26.26
N TYR A 203 5.35 1.56 -24.98
CA TYR A 203 5.59 2.90 -24.44
C TYR A 203 7.03 3.30 -24.76
N TRP A 204 7.26 3.71 -26.01
CA TRP A 204 8.45 4.48 -26.36
C TRP A 204 8.25 5.92 -25.87
N ASP A 205 9.23 6.37 -25.10
CA ASP A 205 9.66 7.76 -24.92
C ASP A 205 8.74 8.83 -25.56
N PHE A 206 7.90 9.48 -24.74
CA PHE A 206 7.05 10.61 -25.14
C PHE A 206 7.84 11.92 -25.34
N GLY A 207 9.12 11.81 -25.70
CA GLY A 207 9.90 12.86 -26.30
C GLY A 207 10.00 12.64 -27.80
N ARG A 208 9.03 13.17 -28.56
CA ARG A 208 9.07 13.29 -30.05
C ARG A 208 8.82 11.99 -30.84
N SER A 209 7.56 11.63 -31.06
CA SER A 209 7.10 11.24 -32.41
C SER A 209 5.57 11.07 -32.44
N GLN A 210 4.98 11.46 -33.57
CA GLN A 210 3.54 11.63 -33.78
C GLN A 210 2.67 10.41 -34.16
N PRO A 211 3.06 9.11 -34.14
CA PRO A 211 2.21 8.07 -34.76
C PRO A 211 1.19 7.36 -33.85
N TYR A 212 1.15 7.61 -32.53
CA TYR A 212 0.40 6.74 -31.59
C TYR A 212 -1.13 6.98 -31.47
N TYR A 213 -1.68 8.07 -31.99
CA TYR A 213 -3.13 8.36 -31.88
C TYR A 213 -4.02 7.28 -32.52
N ASN A 214 -3.57 6.71 -33.65
CA ASN A 214 -4.38 5.78 -34.43
C ASN A 214 -4.47 4.37 -33.82
N GLN A 215 -3.58 4.02 -32.88
CA GLN A 215 -3.48 2.66 -32.36
C GLN A 215 -4.64 2.31 -31.40
N PHE A 216 -5.01 3.20 -30.49
CA PHE A 216 -6.11 2.93 -29.57
C PHE A 216 -7.47 2.95 -30.29
N TYR A 217 -7.62 3.84 -31.27
CA TYR A 217 -8.82 3.88 -32.08
C TYR A 217 -8.97 2.62 -32.97
N SER A 218 -7.87 2.06 -33.49
CA SER A 218 -7.94 0.79 -34.23
C SER A 218 -8.28 -0.40 -33.32
N LEU A 219 -7.71 -0.46 -32.11
CA LEU A 219 -8.06 -1.48 -31.09
C LEU A 219 -9.53 -1.40 -30.66
N TYR A 220 -10.06 -0.18 -30.55
CA TYR A 220 -11.48 0.06 -30.36
C TYR A 220 -12.29 -0.58 -31.51
N LYS A 221 -11.97 -0.27 -32.77
CA LYS A 221 -12.69 -0.83 -33.93
C LYS A 221 -12.62 -2.36 -33.99
N GLU A 222 -11.45 -2.95 -33.69
CA GLU A 222 -11.30 -4.40 -33.66
C GLU A 222 -12.19 -5.04 -32.59
N SER A 223 -12.15 -4.51 -31.37
CA SER A 223 -12.97 -5.01 -30.24
C SER A 223 -14.45 -4.82 -30.52
N TRP A 224 -14.83 -3.71 -31.15
CA TRP A 224 -16.20 -3.42 -31.54
C TRP A 224 -16.74 -4.40 -32.58
N ASN A 225 -15.95 -4.69 -33.62
CA ASN A 225 -16.30 -5.66 -34.65
C ASN A 225 -16.42 -7.08 -34.07
N ARG A 226 -15.52 -7.45 -33.14
CA ARG A 226 -15.59 -8.72 -32.43
C ARG A 226 -16.85 -8.83 -31.57
N GLY A 227 -17.22 -7.77 -30.87
CA GLY A 227 -18.48 -7.70 -30.12
C GLY A 227 -19.70 -7.88 -31.01
N ALA A 228 -19.72 -7.25 -32.18
CA ALA A 228 -20.80 -7.40 -33.16
C ALA A 228 -20.89 -8.83 -33.73
N ALA A 229 -19.75 -9.49 -33.97
CA ALA A 229 -19.73 -10.88 -34.40
C ALA A 229 -20.31 -11.81 -33.32
N TYR A 230 -19.89 -11.64 -32.06
CA TYR A 230 -20.44 -12.42 -30.94
C TYR A 230 -21.93 -12.18 -30.73
N GLU A 231 -22.40 -10.93 -30.86
CA GLU A 231 -23.83 -10.60 -30.78
C GLU A 231 -24.64 -11.28 -31.89
N ALA A 232 -24.12 -11.26 -33.13
CA ALA A 232 -24.75 -11.93 -34.28
C ALA A 232 -24.80 -13.46 -34.12
N GLU A 233 -23.81 -14.05 -33.45
CA GLU A 233 -23.76 -15.47 -33.10
C GLU A 233 -24.61 -15.84 -31.87
N GLY A 234 -25.29 -14.88 -31.23
CA GLY A 234 -26.07 -15.09 -30.01
C GLY A 234 -25.21 -15.26 -28.74
N GLN A 235 -23.91 -15.03 -28.83
CA GLN A 235 -22.97 -15.09 -27.70
C GLN A 235 -22.97 -13.77 -26.92
N ILE A 236 -24.03 -13.55 -26.12
CA ILE A 236 -24.27 -12.26 -25.47
C ILE A 236 -23.16 -11.86 -24.48
N GLN A 237 -22.66 -12.77 -23.66
CA GLN A 237 -21.63 -12.44 -22.66
C GLN A 237 -20.28 -12.04 -23.31
N PRO A 238 -19.73 -12.82 -24.26
CA PRO A 238 -18.55 -12.38 -25.03
C PRO A 238 -18.76 -11.07 -25.79
N ALA A 239 -19.97 -10.81 -26.29
CA ALA A 239 -20.31 -9.55 -26.94
C ALA A 239 -20.18 -8.37 -25.97
N ILE A 240 -20.78 -8.47 -24.78
CA ILE A 240 -20.72 -7.45 -23.72
C ILE A 240 -19.27 -7.17 -23.31
N ASP A 241 -18.46 -8.21 -23.06
CA ASP A 241 -17.06 -8.07 -22.68
C ASP A 241 -16.22 -7.38 -23.79
N SER A 242 -16.49 -7.71 -25.06
CA SER A 242 -15.82 -7.11 -26.22
C SER A 242 -16.22 -5.64 -26.41
N TYR A 243 -17.51 -5.31 -26.26
CA TYR A 243 -18.00 -3.94 -26.34
C TYR A 243 -17.45 -3.07 -25.22
N TRP A 244 -17.43 -3.56 -23.98
CA TRP A 244 -16.86 -2.84 -22.85
C TRP A 244 -15.36 -2.57 -23.05
N SER A 245 -14.61 -3.57 -23.53
CA SER A 245 -13.20 -3.38 -23.89
C SER A 245 -13.02 -2.30 -24.96
N GLY A 246 -13.90 -2.29 -25.97
CA GLY A 246 -13.95 -1.22 -26.97
C GLY A 246 -14.14 0.17 -26.37
N ILE A 247 -15.09 0.35 -25.45
CA ILE A 247 -15.31 1.63 -24.76
C ILE A 247 -14.03 2.11 -24.06
N LEU A 248 -13.31 1.21 -23.38
CA LEU A 248 -12.07 1.57 -22.71
C LEU A 248 -11.00 2.03 -23.71
N TYR A 249 -10.79 1.31 -24.82
CA TYR A 249 -9.86 1.73 -25.87
C TYR A 249 -10.23 3.07 -26.52
N LEU A 250 -11.52 3.36 -26.67
CA LEU A 250 -11.97 4.64 -27.21
C LEU A 250 -11.70 5.78 -26.22
N LEU A 251 -11.90 5.56 -24.93
CA LEU A 251 -11.52 6.51 -23.88
C LEU A 251 -10.00 6.74 -23.85
N ASP A 252 -9.20 5.70 -24.05
CA ASP A 252 -7.75 5.80 -24.18
C ASP A 252 -7.37 6.69 -25.38
N ALA A 253 -8.01 6.47 -26.54
CA ALA A 253 -7.80 7.28 -27.73
C ALA A 253 -8.13 8.78 -27.49
N ILE A 254 -9.22 9.05 -26.77
CA ILE A 254 -9.61 10.42 -26.38
C ILE A 254 -8.62 11.00 -25.37
N ALA A 255 -8.17 10.24 -24.38
CA ALA A 255 -7.21 10.67 -23.39
C ALA A 255 -5.90 11.11 -24.04
N VAL A 256 -5.40 10.30 -24.98
CA VAL A 256 -4.22 10.61 -25.79
C VAL A 256 -4.45 11.88 -26.62
N LYS A 257 -5.61 12.01 -27.28
CA LYS A 257 -6.00 13.23 -28.02
C LYS A 257 -5.98 14.49 -27.15
N LEU A 258 -6.38 14.37 -25.89
CA LEU A 258 -6.44 15.45 -24.91
C LEU A 258 -5.12 15.69 -24.15
N GLY A 259 -4.10 14.86 -24.37
CA GLY A 259 -2.86 14.94 -23.59
C GLY A 259 -3.04 14.63 -22.10
N LEU A 260 -4.10 13.91 -21.73
CA LEU A 260 -4.39 13.56 -20.34
C LEU A 260 -3.61 12.29 -19.94
N PRO A 261 -2.97 12.28 -18.76
CA PRO A 261 -2.35 11.06 -18.26
C PRO A 261 -3.44 10.02 -17.98
N TYR A 262 -3.23 8.80 -18.45
CA TYR A 262 -4.16 7.69 -18.24
C TYR A 262 -3.42 6.53 -17.57
N ILE A 263 -3.43 6.50 -16.23
CA ILE A 263 -2.65 5.55 -15.43
C ILE A 263 -3.54 4.82 -14.42
N SER A 264 -4.69 5.41 -14.06
CA SER A 264 -5.56 4.95 -12.99
C SER A 264 -7.05 5.01 -13.35
N LYS A 265 -7.90 4.34 -12.57
CA LYS A 265 -9.37 4.44 -12.70
C LYS A 265 -9.81 5.89 -12.56
N GLU A 266 -9.16 6.63 -11.67
CA GLU A 266 -9.40 8.05 -11.43
C GLU A 266 -9.11 8.92 -12.66
N ASP A 267 -8.16 8.51 -13.51
CA ASP A 267 -7.85 9.23 -14.74
C ASP A 267 -8.91 8.97 -15.84
N LEU A 268 -9.46 7.75 -15.91
CA LEU A 268 -10.60 7.43 -16.79
C LEU A 268 -11.80 8.32 -16.48
N TYR A 269 -12.12 8.51 -15.19
CA TYR A 269 -13.21 9.41 -14.79
C TYR A 269 -12.93 10.86 -15.18
N ARG A 270 -11.67 11.32 -15.18
CA ARG A 270 -11.33 12.67 -15.67
C ARG A 270 -11.57 12.82 -17.16
N VAL A 271 -11.20 11.82 -17.97
CA VAL A 271 -11.47 11.82 -19.41
C VAL A 271 -12.98 11.89 -19.65
N VAL A 272 -13.76 11.04 -18.97
CA VAL A 272 -15.23 11.04 -19.02
C VAL A 272 -15.80 12.40 -18.61
N GLN A 273 -15.26 13.01 -17.55
CA GLN A 273 -15.69 14.34 -17.08
C GLN A 273 -15.42 15.43 -18.11
N VAL A 274 -14.23 15.44 -18.73
CA VAL A 274 -13.87 16.40 -19.78
C VAL A 274 -14.78 16.23 -20.99
N VAL A 275 -15.02 14.99 -21.45
CA VAL A 275 -15.96 14.73 -22.55
C VAL A 275 -17.38 15.15 -22.20
N SER A 276 -17.79 14.98 -20.93
CA SER A 276 -19.13 15.34 -20.47
C SER A 276 -19.42 16.84 -20.51
N ASN A 277 -18.39 17.69 -20.48
CA ASN A 277 -18.57 19.13 -20.69
C ASN A 277 -19.09 19.45 -22.11
N TYR A 278 -18.83 18.58 -23.08
CA TYR A 278 -19.30 18.71 -24.46
C TYR A 278 -20.51 17.82 -24.77
N TYR A 279 -20.61 16.67 -24.10
CA TYR A 279 -21.70 15.70 -24.23
C TYR A 279 -22.26 15.35 -22.84
N PRO A 280 -23.21 16.12 -22.29
CA PRO A 280 -23.64 16.04 -20.89
C PRO A 280 -24.09 14.66 -20.40
N ASN A 281 -24.61 13.83 -21.31
CA ASN A 281 -25.11 12.49 -20.98
C ASN A 281 -24.00 11.43 -20.83
N VAL A 282 -22.76 11.73 -21.24
CA VAL A 282 -21.65 10.76 -21.24
C VAL A 282 -21.35 10.27 -19.83
N SER A 283 -21.21 11.17 -18.84
CA SER A 283 -20.94 10.77 -17.45
C SER A 283 -22.03 9.88 -16.87
N THR A 284 -23.30 10.28 -17.03
CA THR A 284 -24.44 9.53 -16.51
C THR A 284 -24.52 8.13 -17.13
N LEU A 285 -24.38 8.04 -18.46
CA LEU A 285 -24.45 6.78 -19.18
C LEU A 285 -23.22 5.88 -18.89
N PHE A 286 -22.03 6.48 -18.80
CA PHE A 286 -20.81 5.76 -18.43
C PHE A 286 -20.94 5.12 -17.04
N ASN A 287 -21.40 5.88 -16.04
CA ASN A 287 -21.59 5.37 -14.68
C ASN A 287 -22.64 4.24 -14.62
N LYS A 288 -23.74 4.38 -15.39
CA LYS A 288 -24.77 3.32 -15.51
C LYS A 288 -24.17 2.04 -16.10
N VAL A 289 -23.56 2.13 -17.28
CA VAL A 289 -22.95 0.98 -17.96
C VAL A 289 -21.89 0.31 -17.09
N GLN A 290 -21.06 1.10 -16.39
CA GLN A 290 -20.03 0.55 -15.53
C GLN A 290 -20.61 -0.21 -14.33
N ALA A 291 -21.71 0.27 -13.74
CA ALA A 291 -22.41 -0.42 -12.66
C ALA A 291 -23.06 -1.72 -13.18
N ASP A 292 -23.78 -1.65 -14.29
CA ASP A 292 -24.48 -2.79 -14.89
C ASP A 292 -23.49 -3.89 -15.34
N PHE A 293 -22.33 -3.50 -15.88
CA PHE A 293 -21.26 -4.42 -16.27
C PHE A 293 -20.67 -5.18 -15.08
N GLN A 294 -20.63 -4.57 -13.89
CA GLN A 294 -20.11 -5.18 -12.67
C GLN A 294 -21.13 -6.07 -11.95
N VAL A 295 -22.43 -5.79 -12.10
CA VAL A 295 -23.49 -6.40 -11.27
C VAL A 295 -24.31 -7.45 -12.02
N SER A 296 -24.89 -7.10 -13.17
CA SER A 296 -25.93 -7.93 -13.80
C SER A 296 -25.53 -8.52 -15.14
N ARG A 297 -24.62 -7.87 -15.89
CA ARG A 297 -24.26 -8.22 -17.28
C ARG A 297 -25.49 -8.58 -18.13
N ASP A 298 -26.58 -7.84 -17.91
CA ASP A 298 -27.87 -8.03 -18.58
C ASP A 298 -27.72 -7.75 -20.09
N PRO A 299 -28.30 -8.57 -21.00
CA PRO A 299 -28.35 -8.26 -22.43
C PRO A 299 -28.76 -6.83 -22.79
N LEU A 300 -29.61 -6.19 -21.97
CA LEU A 300 -30.03 -4.80 -22.14
C LEU A 300 -28.87 -3.79 -22.07
N ILE A 301 -27.72 -4.16 -21.48
CA ILE A 301 -26.53 -3.30 -21.42
C ILE A 301 -25.94 -3.02 -22.81
N ILE A 302 -26.20 -3.88 -23.80
CA ILE A 302 -25.65 -3.72 -25.16
C ILE A 302 -26.15 -2.43 -25.81
N SER A 303 -27.43 -2.06 -25.62
CA SER A 303 -27.95 -0.80 -26.17
C SER A 303 -27.26 0.39 -25.54
N ASP A 304 -27.04 0.35 -24.22
CA ASP A 304 -26.37 1.44 -23.49
C ASP A 304 -24.90 1.56 -23.87
N LEU A 305 -24.20 0.43 -24.06
CA LEU A 305 -22.83 0.37 -24.58
C LEU A 305 -22.74 1.01 -25.98
N LYS A 306 -23.66 0.66 -26.88
CA LYS A 306 -23.71 1.22 -28.24
C LYS A 306 -23.98 2.73 -28.22
N SER A 307 -24.93 3.18 -27.40
CA SER A 307 -25.21 4.61 -27.21
C SER A 307 -24.00 5.37 -26.66
N LEU A 308 -23.31 4.80 -25.68
CA LEU A 308 -22.11 5.40 -25.08
C LEU A 308 -20.98 5.50 -26.10
N ALA A 309 -20.69 4.43 -26.85
CA ALA A 309 -19.66 4.45 -27.89
C ALA A 309 -19.92 5.52 -28.93
N MET A 310 -21.16 5.66 -29.40
CA MET A 310 -21.52 6.70 -30.36
C MET A 310 -21.23 8.12 -29.82
N MET A 311 -21.54 8.39 -28.54
CA MET A 311 -21.23 9.68 -27.93
C MET A 311 -19.71 9.91 -27.81
N LEU A 312 -18.97 8.87 -27.44
CA LEU A 312 -17.51 8.93 -27.31
C LEU A 312 -16.81 9.05 -28.66
N GLU A 313 -17.30 8.39 -29.72
CA GLU A 313 -16.78 8.54 -31.08
C GLU A 313 -17.01 9.97 -31.58
N ASN A 314 -18.22 10.50 -31.36
CA ASN A 314 -18.52 11.90 -31.68
C ASN A 314 -17.55 12.84 -30.96
N ALA A 315 -17.24 12.60 -29.68
CA ALA A 315 -16.25 13.37 -28.94
C ALA A 315 -14.82 13.19 -29.49
N TYR A 316 -14.43 11.97 -29.86
CA TYR A 316 -13.13 11.68 -30.45
C TYR A 316 -12.92 12.42 -31.78
N PHE A 317 -13.94 12.52 -32.62
CA PHE A 317 -13.86 13.26 -33.89
C PHE A 317 -14.17 14.74 -33.78
N ASN A 318 -14.68 15.22 -32.65
CA ASN A 318 -15.01 16.62 -32.48
C ASN A 318 -13.73 17.50 -32.51
N PRO A 319 -13.58 18.42 -33.46
CA PRO A 319 -12.37 19.24 -33.57
C PRO A 319 -12.26 20.32 -32.49
N THR A 320 -13.33 20.62 -31.74
CA THR A 320 -13.32 21.60 -30.64
C THR A 320 -12.80 21.01 -29.33
N ILE A 321 -12.70 19.69 -29.24
CA ILE A 321 -12.13 18.97 -28.10
C ILE A 321 -10.63 18.78 -28.37
N ARG A 322 -9.82 19.63 -27.76
CA ARG A 322 -8.35 19.68 -27.87
C ARG A 322 -7.72 19.91 -26.48
N PRO A 323 -6.42 19.61 -26.29
CA PRO A 323 -5.70 19.86 -25.04
C PRO A 323 -5.82 21.30 -24.55
#